data_AF-A0A1V0NPZ8-F1
#
_entry.id   AF-A0A1V0NPZ8-F1
#
_cell.length_a   1.000
_cell.length_b   1.000
_cell.length_c   1.000
_cell.angle_alpha   90.00
_cell.angle_beta   90.00
_cell.angle_gamma   90.00
#
_symmetry.space_group_name_H-M   'P 1'
#
loop_
_entity.id
_entity.type
_entity.pdbx_description
1 polymer ?
#
loop_
_entity_poly.entity_id
_entity_poly.type
_entity_poly.pdbx_seq_one_letter_code
_entity_poly.pdbx_strand_id
1 'polypeptide(L)'
;MVDPLDELMSDYITGMLEVKINYIKKTNTSIKNEHMLESNRDYQKKCVQKEVLDGMMASIENLLIKQIIIARFKYHLTWVNVGKRVCVEESTARKQYVKFKKELRKNLTTPLNEE
;
A
#
# COMPACT_ATOMS: atom_id res chain seq x y z
N MET A 1 -16.15 -1.91 -9.21
CA MET A 1 -15.28 -0.93 -8.54
C MET A 1 -14.00 -1.64 -8.11
N VAL A 2 -12.83 -1.03 -8.39
CA VAL A 2 -11.54 -1.50 -7.87
C VAL A 2 -11.50 -1.19 -6.36
N ASP A 3 -11.04 -2.14 -5.54
CA ASP A 3 -10.93 -1.95 -4.08
C ASP A 3 -9.85 -0.90 -3.77
N PRO A 4 -10.13 0.18 -3.01
CA PRO A 4 -9.16 1.24 -2.72
C PRO A 4 -7.87 0.75 -2.05
N LEU A 5 -7.92 -0.34 -1.28
CA LEU A 5 -6.71 -0.92 -0.68
C LEU A 5 -5.89 -1.70 -1.72
N ASP A 6 -6.53 -2.30 -2.72
CA ASP A 6 -5.80 -2.96 -3.81
C ASP A 6 -5.09 -1.91 -4.69
N GLU A 7 -5.71 -0.74 -4.90
CA GLU A 7 -5.07 0.40 -5.57
C GLU A 7 -3.89 0.94 -4.76
N LEU A 8 -4.06 1.16 -3.45
CA LEU A 8 -2.99 1.60 -2.56
C LEU A 8 -1.82 0.60 -2.53
N MET A 9 -2.11 -0.71 -2.48
CA MET A 9 -1.08 -1.75 -2.55
C MET A 9 -0.34 -1.71 -3.89
N SER A 10 -1.06 -1.50 -4.99
CA SER A 10 -0.46 -1.34 -6.31
C SER A 10 0.46 -0.12 -6.36
N ASP A 11 -0.01 1.03 -5.88
CA ASP A 11 0.77 2.26 -5.84
C ASP A 11 2.03 2.10 -5.01
N TYR A 12 1.93 1.45 -3.85
CA TYR A 12 3.06 1.18 -2.98
C TYR A 12 4.09 0.26 -3.65
N ILE A 13 3.66 -0.89 -4.17
CA ILE A 13 4.56 -1.89 -4.76
C ILE A 13 5.23 -1.39 -6.04
N THR A 14 4.55 -0.51 -6.80
CA THR A 14 5.10 0.09 -8.02
C THR A 14 5.92 1.36 -7.77
N GLY A 15 5.95 1.87 -6.53
CA GLY A 15 6.60 3.14 -6.17
C GLY A 15 5.80 4.39 -6.53
N MET A 16 4.62 4.24 -7.12
CA MET A 16 3.74 5.36 -7.46
C MET A 16 3.26 6.14 -6.22
N LEU A 17 3.12 5.49 -5.07
CA LEU A 17 2.77 6.17 -3.82
C LEU A 17 3.81 7.24 -3.45
N GLU A 18 5.09 6.89 -3.54
CA GLU A 18 6.22 7.78 -3.30
C GLU A 18 6.22 8.96 -4.30
N VAL A 19 5.96 8.68 -5.57
CA VAL A 19 5.84 9.71 -6.61
C VAL A 19 4.71 10.69 -6.29
N LYS A 20 3.55 10.19 -5.86
CA LYS A 20 2.39 11.02 -5.46
C LYS A 20 2.72 11.91 -4.26
N ILE A 21 3.40 11.37 -3.23
CA ILE A 21 3.85 12.14 -2.06
C ILE A 21 4.81 13.25 -2.49
N ASN A 22 5.83 12.91 -3.28
CA ASN A 22 6.84 13.87 -3.73
C ASN A 22 6.27 14.94 -4.66
N TYR A 23 5.30 14.61 -5.49
CA TYR A 23 4.58 15.57 -6.33
C TYR A 23 3.86 16.63 -5.48
N ILE A 24 3.12 16.20 -4.45
CA ILE A 24 2.42 17.12 -3.55
C ILE A 24 3.43 18.00 -2.79
N LYS A 25 4.49 17.39 -2.26
CA LYS A 25 5.57 18.11 -1.58
C LYS A 25 6.17 19.20 -2.47
N LYS A 26 6.61 18.85 -3.68
CA LYS A 26 7.23 19.78 -4.64
C LYS A 26 6.28 20.91 -5.02
N THR A 27 5.01 20.62 -5.23
CA THR A 27 4.01 21.61 -5.62
C THR A 27 3.80 22.66 -4.52
N ASN A 28 3.70 22.25 -3.25
CA ASN A 28 3.52 23.17 -2.13
C ASN A 28 4.78 24.00 -1.83
N THR A 29 5.97 23.40 -1.90
CA THR A 29 7.25 24.12 -1.71
C THR A 29 7.47 25.16 -2.82
N SER A 30 7.11 24.83 -4.06
CA SER A 30 7.25 25.76 -5.20
C SER A 30 6.38 27.01 -5.08
N ILE A 31 5.31 26.96 -4.28
CA ILE A 31 4.40 28.09 -4.02
C ILE A 31 4.84 28.87 -2.74
N LYS A 32 6.00 28.54 -2.13
CA LYS A 32 6.47 29.09 -0.83
C LYS A 32 5.47 28.89 0.33
N ASN A 33 4.63 27.88 0.24
CA ASN A 33 3.57 27.58 1.19
C ASN A 33 3.96 26.39 2.09
N GLU A 34 5.13 26.44 2.73
CA GLU A 34 5.62 25.34 3.58
C GLU A 34 4.66 25.04 4.74
N HIS A 35 4.09 26.06 5.37
CA HIS A 35 3.05 25.91 6.39
C HIS A 35 1.76 25.24 5.90
N MET A 36 1.46 25.28 4.59
CA MET A 36 0.26 24.61 4.06
C MET A 36 0.49 23.13 3.74
N LEU A 37 1.76 22.69 3.61
CA LEU A 37 2.06 21.28 3.33
C LEU A 37 1.74 20.40 4.52
N GLU A 38 2.10 20.84 5.73
CA GLU A 38 1.79 20.11 6.96
C GLU A 38 0.28 20.06 7.23
N SER A 39 -0.46 21.11 6.85
CA SER A 39 -1.93 21.14 6.89
C SER A 39 -2.60 20.44 5.71
N ASN A 40 -1.84 19.94 4.72
CA ASN A 40 -2.41 19.25 3.56
C ASN A 40 -2.83 17.84 3.96
N ARG A 41 -4.13 17.66 4.21
CA ARG A 41 -4.71 16.38 4.64
C ARG A 41 -4.40 15.22 3.69
N ASP A 42 -4.34 15.46 2.37
CA ASP A 42 -4.02 14.40 1.41
C ASP A 42 -2.53 14.01 1.48
N TYR A 43 -1.63 14.97 1.66
CA TYR A 43 -0.21 14.71 1.90
C TYR A 43 -0.02 13.87 3.16
N GLN A 44 -0.58 14.31 4.29
CA GLN A 44 -0.47 13.60 5.57
C GLN A 44 -1.03 12.18 5.48
N LYS A 45 -2.21 12.03 4.88
CA LYS A 45 -2.82 10.72 4.66
C LYS A 45 -1.91 9.78 3.86
N LYS A 46 -1.27 10.25 2.78
CA LYS A 46 -0.36 9.40 1.99
C LYS A 46 0.93 9.07 2.74
N CYS A 47 1.47 9.99 3.53
CA CYS A 47 2.62 9.75 4.40
C CYS A 47 2.33 8.64 5.42
N VAL A 48 1.21 8.74 6.13
CA VAL A 48 0.75 7.71 7.08
C VAL A 48 0.53 6.37 6.36
N GLN A 49 -0.11 6.38 5.19
CA GLN A 49 -0.30 5.15 4.40
C GLN A 49 1.03 4.49 4.04
N LYS A 50 2.03 5.28 3.63
CA LYS A 50 3.36 4.77 3.29
C LYS A 50 4.05 4.19 4.53
N GLU A 51 4.04 4.89 5.66
CA GLU A 51 4.68 4.45 6.89
C GLU A 51 4.08 3.14 7.42
N VAL A 52 2.75 3.03 7.44
CA VAL A 52 2.05 1.79 7.82
C VAL A 52 2.44 0.65 6.88
N LEU A 53 2.48 0.90 5.57
CA LEU A 53 2.86 -0.11 4.59
C LEU A 53 4.33 -0.53 4.72
N ASP A 54 5.25 0.39 4.97
CA ASP A 54 6.66 0.09 5.21
C ASP A 54 6.83 -0.83 6.42
N GLY A 55 6.18 -0.50 7.55
CA GLY A 55 6.21 -1.33 8.74
C GLY A 55 5.60 -2.72 8.51
N MET A 56 4.42 -2.79 7.88
CA MET A 56 3.77 -4.05 7.56
C MET A 56 4.60 -4.90 6.60
N MET A 57 5.19 -4.31 5.55
CA MET A 57 5.97 -5.02 4.55
C MET A 57 7.32 -5.51 5.08
N ALA A 58 7.93 -4.78 6.02
CA ALA A 58 9.10 -5.24 6.76
C ALA A 58 8.75 -6.46 7.63
N SER A 59 7.62 -6.44 8.34
CA SER A 59 7.20 -7.56 9.21
C SER A 59 6.94 -8.87 8.46
N ILE A 60 6.68 -8.80 7.15
CA ILE A 60 6.39 -9.96 6.30
C ILE A 60 7.53 -10.28 5.32
N GLU A 61 8.73 -9.74 5.52
CA GLU A 61 9.82 -9.79 4.55
C GLU A 61 10.13 -11.19 4.00
N ASN A 62 10.16 -12.19 4.87
CA ASN A 62 10.48 -13.57 4.51
C ASN A 62 9.25 -14.49 4.46
N LEU A 63 8.05 -13.90 4.39
CA LEU A 63 6.80 -14.66 4.40
C LEU A 63 6.21 -14.81 2.99
N LEU A 64 5.48 -15.92 2.79
CA LEU A 64 4.76 -16.24 1.56
C LEU A 64 3.84 -15.09 1.10
N ILE A 65 3.21 -14.38 2.04
CA ILE A 65 2.31 -13.27 1.73
C ILE A 65 3.01 -12.13 0.97
N LYS A 66 4.29 -11.83 1.25
CA LYS A 66 5.04 -10.81 0.49
C LYS A 66 5.25 -11.26 -0.96
N GLN A 67 5.55 -12.54 -1.17
CA GLN A 67 5.68 -13.11 -2.52
C GLN A 67 4.34 -13.06 -3.28
N ILE A 68 3.23 -13.35 -2.61
CA ILE A 68 1.87 -13.22 -3.16
C ILE A 68 1.59 -11.77 -3.59
N ILE A 69 1.90 -10.79 -2.73
CA ILE A 69 1.71 -9.37 -3.01
C ILE A 69 2.54 -8.92 -4.22
N ILE A 70 3.83 -9.27 -4.26
CA ILE A 70 4.71 -8.94 -5.39
C ILE A 70 4.19 -9.58 -6.67
N ALA A 71 3.85 -10.88 -6.65
CA ALA A 71 3.27 -11.58 -7.79
C ALA A 71 2.01 -10.90 -8.32
N ARG A 72 1.13 -10.46 -7.42
CA ARG A 72 -0.15 -9.84 -7.77
C ARG A 72 0.00 -8.42 -8.30
N PHE A 73 0.80 -7.58 -7.65
CA PHE A 73 0.81 -6.13 -7.90
C PHE A 73 2.01 -5.64 -8.70
N LYS A 74 3.19 -6.26 -8.55
CA LYS A 74 4.37 -5.90 -9.38
C LYS A 74 4.29 -6.50 -10.77
N TYR A 75 3.87 -7.76 -10.85
CA TYR A 75 3.83 -8.52 -12.11
C TYR A 75 2.41 -8.63 -12.69
N HIS A 76 1.42 -8.00 -12.05
CA HIS A 76 0.01 -7.99 -12.49
C HIS A 76 -0.58 -9.39 -12.79
N LEU A 77 -0.10 -10.44 -12.12
CA LEU A 77 -0.55 -11.80 -12.38
C LEU A 77 -1.99 -12.00 -11.90
N THR A 78 -2.77 -12.78 -12.65
CA THR A 78 -4.08 -13.28 -12.21
C THR A 78 -3.91 -14.16 -10.96
N TRP A 79 -4.94 -14.29 -10.12
CA TRP A 79 -4.86 -15.10 -8.91
C TRP A 79 -4.46 -16.56 -9.17
N VAL A 80 -4.91 -17.14 -10.29
CA VAL A 80 -4.49 -18.47 -10.75
C VAL A 80 -2.98 -18.52 -10.99
N ASN A 81 -2.43 -17.51 -11.67
CA ASN A 81 -1.00 -17.44 -11.96
C ASN A 81 -0.17 -17.07 -10.73
N VAL A 82 -0.74 -16.32 -9.77
CA VAL A 82 -0.11 -16.07 -8.46
C VAL A 82 0.07 -17.39 -7.71
N GLY A 83 -0.98 -18.20 -7.60
CA GLY A 83 -0.93 -19.52 -6.94
C GLY A 83 0.14 -20.42 -7.56
N LYS A 84 0.15 -20.53 -8.89
CA LYS A 84 1.19 -21.26 -9.64
C LYS A 84 2.60 -20.73 -9.33
N ARG A 85 2.79 -19.41 -9.31
CA ARG A 85 4.09 -18.77 -9.12
C ARG A 85 4.68 -19.01 -7.73
N VAL A 86 3.84 -19.11 -6.70
CA VAL A 86 4.24 -19.29 -5.29
C VAL A 86 3.94 -20.72 -4.77
N CYS A 87 3.64 -21.65 -5.67
CA CYS A 87 3.41 -23.08 -5.39
C CYS A 87 2.30 -23.36 -4.36
N VAL A 88 1.19 -22.62 -4.42
CA VAL A 88 0.00 -22.87 -3.59
C VAL A 88 -1.28 -22.80 -4.42
N GLU A 89 -2.38 -23.33 -3.89
CA GLU A 89 -3.69 -23.16 -4.50
C GLU A 89 -4.07 -21.68 -4.62
N GLU A 90 -4.73 -21.30 -5.72
CA GLU A 90 -5.24 -19.94 -5.95
C GLU A 90 -6.07 -19.44 -4.77
N SER A 91 -6.97 -20.29 -4.27
CA SER A 91 -7.87 -19.95 -3.16
C SER A 91 -7.09 -19.64 -1.87
N THR A 92 -5.99 -20.36 -1.63
CA THR A 92 -5.11 -20.17 -0.47
C THR A 92 -4.35 -18.85 -0.59
N ALA A 93 -3.76 -18.56 -1.75
CA ALA A 93 -3.09 -17.29 -1.99
C ALA A 93 -4.04 -16.09 -1.78
N ARG A 94 -5.26 -16.20 -2.32
CA ARG A 94 -6.28 -15.17 -2.20
C ARG A 94 -6.75 -14.98 -0.76
N LYS A 95 -6.95 -16.06 0.00
CA LYS A 95 -7.31 -15.99 1.44
C LYS A 95 -6.22 -15.32 2.27
N GLN A 96 -4.94 -15.63 2.01
CA GLN A 96 -3.83 -14.98 2.70
C GLN A 96 -3.80 -13.47 2.41
N TYR A 97 -3.97 -13.08 1.14
CA TYR A 97 -4.05 -11.66 0.78
C TYR A 97 -5.25 -10.96 1.43
N VAL A 98 -6.44 -11.58 1.44
CA VAL A 98 -7.61 -11.01 2.11
C VAL A 98 -7.38 -10.84 3.61
N LYS A 99 -6.69 -11.78 4.28
CA LYS A 99 -6.33 -11.65 5.70
C LYS A 99 -5.37 -10.47 5.91
N PHE A 100 -4.32 -10.37 5.10
CA PHE A 100 -3.40 -9.22 5.14
C PHE A 100 -4.14 -7.89 4.92
N LYS A 101 -5.01 -7.82 3.91
CA LYS A 101 -5.80 -6.62 3.59
C LYS A 101 -6.70 -6.18 4.75
N LYS A 102 -7.26 -7.12 5.51
CA LYS A 102 -8.04 -6.80 6.72
C LYS A 102 -7.17 -6.16 7.80
N GLU A 103 -5.97 -6.69 8.03
CA GLU A 103 -5.02 -6.10 8.99
C GLU A 103 -4.52 -4.73 8.50
N LEU A 104 -4.25 -4.56 7.21
CA LEU A 104 -3.88 -3.27 6.63
C LEU A 104 -4.99 -2.24 6.88
N ARG A 105 -6.26 -2.60 6.64
CA ARG A 105 -7.39 -1.71 6.91
C ARG A 105 -7.41 -1.24 8.36
N LYS A 106 -7.25 -2.16 9.31
CA LYS A 106 -7.22 -1.83 10.75
C LYS A 106 -6.09 -0.86 11.08
N ASN A 107 -4.86 -1.17 10.64
CA ASN A 107 -3.68 -0.35 10.92
C ASN A 107 -3.73 1.02 10.24
N LEU A 108 -4.49 1.19 9.15
CA LEU A 108 -4.74 2.50 8.54
C LEU A 108 -5.82 3.30 9.28
N THR A 109 -6.84 2.64 9.84
CA THR A 109 -7.91 3.32 10.59
C THR A 109 -7.42 3.88 11.92
N THR A 110 -6.49 3.19 12.60
CA THR A 110 -5.93 3.64 13.89
C THR A 110 -5.33 5.06 13.83
N PRO A 111 -4.34 5.36 12.96
CA PRO A 111 -3.74 6.69 12.88
C PRO A 111 -4.62 7.74 12.17
N LEU A 112 -5.71 7.35 11.49
CA LEU A 112 -6.59 8.29 10.76
C LEU A 112 -7.81 8.75 11.58
N ASN A 113 -8.04 8.16 12.77
CA ASN A 113 -9.15 8.48 13.67
C ASN A 113 -8.68 9.13 14.99
N GLU A 114 -7.38 9.37 15.16
CA GLU A 114 -6.85 10.21 16.24
C GLU A 114 -7.01 11.69 15.85
N GLU A 115 -8.25 12.18 15.81
CA GLU A 115 -8.64 13.61 15.79
C GLU A 115 -9.78 13.84 16.80
#